data_AF-A0A2N5VYD5-F1
#
_entry.id   AF-A0A2N5VYD5-F1
#
_cell.length_a   1.000
_cell.length_b   1.000
_cell.length_c   1.000
_cell.angle_alpha   90.00
_cell.angle_beta   90.00
_cell.angle_gamma   90.00
#
_symmetry.space_group_name_H-M   'P 1'
#
loop_
_entity.id
_entity.type
_entity.pdbx_description
1 polymer ?
#
loop_
_entity_poly.entity_id
_entity_poly.type
_entity_poly.pdbx_seq_one_letter_code
_entity_poly.pdbx_strand_id
1 'polypeptide(L)'
;MHVLRVLLAYSSVGAVALLAGQESATEDGFRCTTPVPRVNGREASVPFCGHPKTARGGIVISFTHFAPATPVGRSPVDHYVCINGPKPLYPYCCVAGTIKQGAVSEPSVQQVNRDCHLMTK
;
A
#
# COMPACT_ATOMS: atom_id res chain seq x y z
N MET A 1 38.98 -41.46 -27.26
CA MET A 1 38.10 -41.45 -28.46
C MET A 1 36.75 -41.98 -28.04
N HIS A 2 35.66 -41.26 -28.28
CA HIS A 2 34.34 -41.73 -28.69
C HIS A 2 33.47 -40.48 -28.80
N VAL A 3 33.37 -40.00 -30.04
CA VAL A 3 32.56 -38.86 -30.46
C VAL A 3 31.13 -39.36 -30.58
N LEU A 4 30.18 -38.77 -29.86
CA LEU A 4 28.76 -39.02 -30.09
C LEU A 4 28.06 -37.69 -30.39
N ARG A 5 27.92 -37.42 -31.69
CA ARG A 5 26.97 -36.46 -32.25
C ARG A 5 25.56 -36.99 -32.00
N VAL A 6 24.71 -36.19 -31.37
CA VAL A 6 23.25 -36.40 -31.39
C VAL A 6 22.58 -35.09 -31.76
N LEU A 7 21.56 -35.25 -32.60
CA LEU A 7 20.93 -34.29 -33.48
C LEU A 7 20.07 -33.25 -32.74
N LEU A 8 20.02 -32.07 -33.33
CA LEU A 8 19.06 -30.99 -33.06
C LEU A 8 17.63 -31.51 -33.19
N ALA A 9 16.84 -31.38 -32.12
CA ALA A 9 15.39 -31.38 -32.19
C ALA A 9 14.89 -30.01 -31.70
N TYR A 10 14.48 -29.19 -32.66
CA TYR A 10 13.69 -27.98 -32.40
C TYR A 10 12.35 -28.42 -31.81
N SER A 11 12.05 -27.98 -30.60
CA SER A 11 10.70 -28.06 -30.03
C SER A 11 10.37 -26.70 -29.44
N SER A 12 9.76 -25.85 -30.26
CA SER A 12 9.11 -24.62 -29.85
C SER A 12 7.89 -24.97 -28.98
N VAL A 13 8.07 -24.95 -27.66
CA VAL A 13 6.94 -24.98 -26.73
C VAL A 13 6.57 -23.54 -26.44
N GLY A 14 5.34 -23.22 -26.81
CA GLY A 14 4.80 -21.87 -26.90
C GLY A 14 4.86 -21.07 -25.60
N ALA A 15 4.90 -19.75 -25.79
CA ALA A 15 4.70 -18.79 -24.73
C ALA A 15 3.34 -19.02 -24.06
N VAL A 16 3.37 -19.32 -22.76
CA VAL A 16 2.25 -19.01 -21.88
C VAL A 16 2.71 -17.84 -21.02
N ALA A 17 2.12 -16.69 -21.29
CA ALA A 17 2.22 -15.52 -20.45
C ALA A 17 1.66 -15.85 -19.06
N LEU A 18 2.54 -16.14 -18.11
CA LEU A 18 2.26 -15.82 -16.72
C LEU A 18 2.70 -14.38 -16.52
N LEU A 19 1.86 -13.46 -17.00
CA LEU A 19 1.69 -12.18 -16.32
C LEU A 19 1.02 -12.49 -14.98
N ALA A 20 1.75 -13.16 -14.09
CA ALA A 20 1.70 -12.77 -12.71
C ALA A 20 2.25 -11.34 -12.76
N GLY A 21 1.34 -10.37 -12.88
CA GLY A 21 1.55 -9.09 -12.24
C GLY A 21 1.82 -9.44 -10.80
N GLN A 22 3.09 -9.69 -10.54
CA GLN A 22 3.69 -9.80 -9.25
C GLN A 22 3.35 -8.45 -8.64
N GLU A 23 2.20 -8.40 -7.96
CA GLU A 23 1.86 -7.32 -7.07
C GLU A 23 2.91 -7.45 -5.97
N SER A 24 4.07 -6.88 -6.27
CA SER A 24 5.14 -6.63 -5.34
C SER A 24 4.59 -5.61 -4.35
N ALA A 25 3.77 -6.12 -3.44
CA ALA A 25 3.84 -5.75 -2.04
C ALA A 25 5.20 -6.25 -1.51
N THR A 26 6.31 -5.84 -2.14
CA THR A 26 7.63 -5.91 -1.55
C THR A 26 7.57 -5.03 -0.31
N GLU A 27 8.20 -5.57 0.73
CA GLU A 27 8.32 -5.16 2.12
C GLU A 27 8.93 -3.76 2.34
N ASP A 28 8.68 -2.79 1.46
CA ASP A 28 8.97 -1.38 1.70
C ASP A 28 7.76 -0.76 2.39
N GLY A 29 7.80 -0.76 3.72
CA GLY A 29 6.84 -0.02 4.54
C GLY A 29 6.95 1.49 4.36
N PHE A 30 6.24 2.25 5.20
CA PHE A 30 6.22 3.72 5.16
C PHE A 30 6.48 4.32 6.54
N ARG A 31 6.86 5.61 6.57
CA ARG A 31 7.15 6.36 7.80
C ARG A 31 6.41 7.69 7.76
N CYS A 32 5.89 8.12 8.92
CA CYS A 32 5.28 9.44 9.10
C CYS A 32 6.15 10.39 9.93
N THR A 33 7.44 10.06 10.09
CA THR A 33 8.32 10.71 11.08
C THR A 33 9.50 11.47 10.47
N THR A 34 9.98 11.13 9.26
CA THR A 34 11.16 11.80 8.69
C THR A 34 11.19 11.74 7.15
N PRO A 35 11.01 12.89 6.46
CA PRO A 35 10.38 14.11 6.98
C PRO A 35 8.93 13.82 7.42
N VAL A 36 8.42 14.54 8.43
CA VAL A 36 7.00 14.44 8.82
C VAL A 36 6.14 15.10 7.73
N PRO A 37 5.21 14.39 7.08
CA PRO A 37 4.30 15.00 6.11
C PRO A 37 3.46 16.09 6.77
N ARG A 38 3.14 17.16 6.01
CA ARG A 38 2.25 18.22 6.48
C ARG A 38 1.00 18.28 5.61
N VAL A 39 -0.15 18.44 6.27
CA VAL A 39 -1.45 18.63 5.62
C VAL A 39 -2.05 19.90 6.21
N ASN A 40 -2.33 20.89 5.35
CA ASN A 40 -2.86 22.19 5.78
C ASN A 40 -2.02 22.84 6.89
N GLY A 41 -0.68 22.76 6.78
CA GLY A 41 0.28 23.31 7.76
C GLY A 41 0.46 22.50 9.05
N ARG A 42 -0.32 21.44 9.26
CA ARG A 42 -0.29 20.58 10.47
C ARG A 42 0.51 19.32 10.21
N GLU A 43 1.19 18.83 11.25
CA GLU A 43 1.95 17.57 11.17
C GLU A 43 1.02 16.38 11.08
N ALA A 44 1.27 15.55 10.08
CA ALA A 44 0.56 14.30 9.85
C ALA A 44 1.50 13.14 10.21
N SER A 45 1.49 12.76 11.48
CA SER A 45 2.43 11.78 12.06
C SER A 45 1.80 10.43 12.38
N VAL A 46 0.48 10.29 12.25
CA VAL A 46 -0.23 9.07 12.64
C VAL A 46 -0.46 8.18 11.40
N PRO A 47 0.05 6.94 11.38
CA PRO A 47 0.00 6.08 10.20
C PRO A 47 -1.31 5.28 10.11
N PHE A 48 -1.91 5.27 8.93
CA PHE A 48 -3.13 4.55 8.59
C PHE A 48 -2.97 3.81 7.26
N CYS A 49 -3.85 2.84 7.02
CA CYS A 49 -3.99 2.07 5.80
C CYS A 49 -5.43 2.11 5.33
N GLY A 50 -5.66 2.61 4.11
CA GLY A 50 -6.99 2.77 3.51
C GLY A 50 -7.20 1.88 2.29
N HIS A 51 -8.39 1.31 2.15
CA HIS A 51 -8.89 0.71 0.91
C HIS A 51 -9.94 1.64 0.28
N PRO A 52 -9.54 2.51 -0.66
CA PRO A 52 -10.46 3.42 -1.33
C PRO A 52 -11.40 2.65 -2.26
N LYS A 53 -12.68 3.00 -2.21
CA LYS A 53 -13.64 2.66 -3.26
C LYS A 53 -13.59 3.74 -4.32
N THR A 54 -13.34 3.35 -5.56
CA THR A 54 -13.27 4.28 -6.69
C THR A 54 -14.50 4.18 -7.58
N ALA A 55 -14.95 5.32 -8.11
CA ALA A 55 -15.91 5.39 -9.19
C ALA A 55 -15.21 5.21 -10.55
N ARG A 56 -16.00 5.17 -11.63
CA ARG A 56 -15.46 5.24 -13.01
C ARG A 56 -14.55 6.48 -13.13
N GLY A 57 -13.40 6.30 -13.76
CA GLY A 57 -12.39 7.36 -13.91
C GLY A 57 -11.40 7.48 -12.74
N GLY A 58 -11.40 6.54 -11.78
CA GLY A 58 -10.38 6.46 -10.73
C GLY A 58 -10.60 7.40 -9.54
N ILE A 59 -11.74 8.10 -9.49
CA ILE A 59 -12.07 9.04 -8.42
C ILE A 59 -12.43 8.27 -7.15
N VAL A 60 -11.73 8.53 -6.05
CA VAL A 60 -12.06 7.97 -4.73
C VAL A 60 -13.36 8.59 -4.23
N ILE A 61 -14.36 7.76 -3.91
CA ILE A 61 -15.68 8.20 -3.45
C ILE A 61 -15.99 7.80 -2.01
N SER A 62 -15.37 6.74 -1.50
CA SER A 62 -15.45 6.33 -0.10
C SER A 62 -14.26 5.44 0.26
N PHE A 63 -14.18 5.02 1.52
CA PHE A 63 -13.30 3.95 1.97
C PHE A 63 -14.15 2.76 2.39
N THR A 64 -13.72 1.56 2.01
CA THR A 64 -14.32 0.30 2.54
C THR A 64 -13.59 -0.20 3.78
N HIS A 65 -12.38 0.33 4.01
CA HIS A 65 -11.54 0.05 5.16
C HIS A 65 -10.59 1.23 5.36
N PHE A 66 -10.39 1.69 6.59
CA PHE A 66 -9.41 2.72 6.95
C PHE A 66 -9.01 2.55 8.42
N ALA A 67 -7.88 1.88 8.65
CA ALA A 67 -7.46 1.49 9.99
C ALA A 67 -6.00 1.88 10.28
N PRO A 68 -5.58 1.93 11.56
CA PRO A 68 -4.17 2.15 11.90
C PRO A 68 -3.25 1.14 11.20
N ALA A 69 -2.09 1.62 10.74
CA ALA A 69 -1.10 0.76 10.13
C ALA A 69 -0.40 -0.13 11.17
N THR A 70 0.16 -1.26 10.73
CA THR A 70 0.88 -2.16 11.62
C THR A 70 2.31 -1.65 11.82
N PRO A 71 2.78 -1.43 13.06
CA PRO A 71 4.16 -1.07 13.32
C PRO A 71 5.10 -2.26 13.09
N VAL A 72 6.26 -2.00 12.51
CA VAL A 72 7.35 -2.97 12.34
C VAL A 72 8.60 -2.46 13.05
N GLY A 73 9.33 -3.38 13.68
CA GLY A 73 10.49 -3.07 14.53
C GLY A 73 10.13 -2.90 16.01
N ARG A 74 11.16 -2.85 16.85
CA ARG A 74 11.04 -2.59 18.30
C ARG A 74 11.26 -1.11 18.58
N SER A 75 10.87 -0.62 19.76
CA SER A 75 10.96 0.81 20.12
C SER A 75 12.35 1.43 19.86
N PRO A 76 12.45 2.50 19.05
CA PRO A 76 11.35 3.16 18.32
C PRO A 76 10.95 2.40 17.06
N VAL A 77 9.64 2.40 16.76
CA VAL A 77 9.09 1.79 15.52
C VAL A 77 9.91 2.25 14.31
N ASP A 78 10.38 1.29 13.51
CA ASP A 78 11.21 1.57 12.34
C ASP A 78 10.35 2.12 11.20
N HIS A 79 9.33 1.35 10.83
CA HIS A 79 8.38 1.68 9.76
C HIS A 79 7.01 1.04 10.00
N TYR A 80 6.06 1.34 9.12
CA TYR A 80 4.70 0.82 9.17
C TYR A 80 4.34 0.08 7.89
N VAL A 81 3.47 -0.92 8.01
CA VAL A 81 3.01 -1.72 6.87
C VAL A 81 1.48 -1.83 6.83
N CYS A 82 0.96 -2.00 5.61
CA CYS A 82 -0.46 -2.21 5.36
C CYS A 82 -0.76 -3.69 5.10
N ILE A 83 -0.88 -4.46 6.17
CA ILE A 83 -1.14 -5.91 6.13
C ILE A 83 -2.56 -6.30 6.55
N ASN A 84 -3.27 -5.43 7.28
CA ASN A 84 -4.61 -5.69 7.78
C ASN A 84 -5.64 -5.03 6.87
N GLY A 85 -6.49 -5.84 6.22
CA GLY A 85 -7.61 -5.38 5.41
C GLY A 85 -7.58 -5.84 3.94
N PRO A 86 -8.63 -5.52 3.17
CA PRO A 86 -8.76 -5.91 1.78
C PRO A 86 -7.74 -5.17 0.90
N LYS A 87 -7.10 -5.89 -0.02
CA LYS A 87 -6.15 -5.32 -0.99
C LYS A 87 -6.88 -4.72 -2.21
N PRO A 88 -6.37 -3.62 -2.82
CA PRO A 88 -5.15 -2.89 -2.45
C PRO A 88 -5.33 -2.01 -1.20
N LEU A 89 -4.27 -1.90 -0.39
CA LEU A 89 -4.22 -0.95 0.74
C LEU A 89 -3.21 0.14 0.44
N TYR A 90 -3.60 1.37 0.71
CA TYR A 90 -2.78 2.56 0.49
C TYR A 90 -2.34 3.16 1.83
N PRO A 91 -1.06 3.51 1.99
CA PRO A 91 -0.54 4.11 3.21
C PRO A 91 -0.88 5.59 3.30
N TYR A 92 -1.35 6.03 4.47
CA TYR A 92 -1.67 7.42 4.77
C TYR A 92 -0.97 7.85 6.04
N CYS A 93 -0.46 9.08 6.06
CA CYS A 93 -0.06 9.77 7.27
C CYS A 93 -1.10 10.84 7.59
N CYS A 94 -1.72 10.76 8.77
CA CYS A 94 -2.81 11.63 9.18
C CYS A 94 -2.44 12.49 10.38
N VAL A 95 -3.09 13.65 10.48
CA VAL A 95 -2.96 14.52 11.64
C VAL A 95 -3.53 13.85 12.88
N ALA A 96 -2.87 13.99 14.03
CA ALA A 96 -3.31 13.36 15.26
C ALA A 96 -4.71 13.86 15.68
N GLY A 97 -5.56 12.91 16.09
CA GLY A 97 -6.90 13.18 16.64
C GLY A 97 -7.98 13.55 15.60
N THR A 98 -7.66 13.62 14.31
CA THR A 98 -8.65 13.97 13.26
C THR A 98 -9.37 12.76 12.69
N ILE A 99 -8.72 11.59 12.68
CA ILE A 99 -9.31 10.30 12.33
C ILE A 99 -9.55 9.51 13.62
N LYS A 100 -10.82 9.17 13.90
CA LYS A 100 -11.20 8.41 15.09
C LYS A 100 -10.81 6.94 14.90
N GLN A 101 -9.93 6.44 15.75
CA GLN A 101 -9.59 5.01 15.79
C GLN A 101 -10.74 4.22 16.42
N GLY A 102 -11.09 3.07 15.84
CA GLY A 102 -12.18 2.22 16.33
C GLY A 102 -13.59 2.77 16.13
N ALA A 103 -13.76 3.70 15.19
CA ALA A 103 -15.08 4.18 14.80
C ALA A 103 -15.92 3.06 14.17
N VAL A 104 -17.26 3.13 14.34
CA VAL A 104 -18.22 2.19 13.72
C VAL A 104 -18.26 2.35 12.19
N SER A 105 -17.83 3.51 11.68
CA SER A 105 -17.83 3.85 10.27
C SER A 105 -16.50 4.42 9.82
N GLU A 106 -16.15 4.13 8.58
CA GLU A 106 -14.97 4.69 7.91
C GLU A 106 -15.04 6.21 7.73
N PRO A 107 -13.90 6.93 7.72
CA PRO A 107 -13.87 8.36 7.46
C PRO A 107 -14.33 8.68 6.04
N SER A 108 -14.90 9.87 5.86
CA SER A 108 -15.27 10.35 4.52
C SER A 108 -14.03 10.73 3.70
N VAL A 109 -14.15 10.72 2.38
CA VAL A 109 -13.08 11.18 1.47
C VAL A 109 -12.68 12.62 1.77
N GLN A 110 -13.65 13.48 2.08
CA GLN A 110 -13.40 14.88 2.44
C GLN A 110 -12.56 15.00 3.72
N GLN A 111 -12.83 14.14 4.72
CA GLN A 111 -12.06 14.10 5.95
C GLN A 111 -10.64 13.61 5.70
N VAL A 112 -10.46 12.51 4.97
CA VAL A 112 -9.12 12.00 4.63
C VAL A 112 -8.34 13.02 3.81
N ASN A 113 -8.94 13.66 2.80
CA ASN A 113 -8.26 14.67 1.99
C ASN A 113 -7.88 15.92 2.79
N ARG A 114 -8.66 16.28 3.81
CA ARG A 114 -8.38 17.43 4.67
C ARG A 114 -7.29 17.14 5.70
N ASP A 115 -7.24 15.91 6.20
CA ASP A 115 -6.49 15.57 7.41
C ASP A 115 -5.37 14.55 7.20
N CYS A 116 -5.21 13.99 6.00
CA CYS A 116 -4.23 12.96 5.70
C CYS A 116 -3.46 13.25 4.40
N HIS A 117 -2.22 12.78 4.37
CA HIS A 117 -1.34 12.73 3.22
C HIS A 117 -1.25 11.29 2.73
N LEU A 118 -1.58 11.04 1.46
CA LEU A 118 -1.34 9.76 0.82
C LEU A 118 0.16 9.59 0.61
N MET A 119 0.74 8.52 1.15
CA MET A 119 2.15 8.20 0.96
C MET A 119 2.31 7.48 -0.38
N THR A 120 2.88 8.15 -1.37
CA THR A 120 3.32 7.49 -2.60
C THR A 120 4.67 6.83 -2.37
N LYS A 121 4.87 5.63 -2.91
CA LYS A 121 6.21 5.05 -3.04
C LYS A 121 7.06 5.91 -3.99
#